data_AF-K5CR34-F1
#
_entry.id   AF-K5CR34-F1
#
_cell.length_a   1.000
_cell.length_b   1.000
_cell.length_c   1.000
_cell.angle_alpha   90.00
_cell.angle_beta   90.00
_cell.angle_gamma   90.00
#
_symmetry.space_group_name_H-M   'P 1'
#
loop_
_entity.id
_entity.type
_entity.pdbx_description
1 polymer ?
#
loop_
_entity_poly.entity_id
_entity_poly.type
_entity_poly.pdbx_seq_one_letter_code
_entity_poly.pdbx_strand_id
1 'polypeptide(L)'
;MKLNQYTWNLYKQTEIGTKEIKYFSDAGGYDLFKKYCPHSNFIPKDLYNDWLEGIHCYGVSEYDLPTSLNEAKDLYTSLISLGIRIEGQQWLPANDFKNTLGFIQPISYVLSRFAPEYFFPYLFLCRIFELNKIADFFNIDLPNIPKRTDYKGRCMYYWELCEVFYQFRKENRLTPEELYAFLYDFAPSNITNEKIDIPKPSQAWFIGGRLYAEDKSLVSKFWQSSPDAKKGDILVHYETSPVSSITCIETSLTNGAIDPLFRYYGCIYISNRINIPHITLKELQTDEYFSKHPLVRKNFQGVNGCSMSSEDYSELLRMIKAKGFDTDVLPKLYAPTLPKGIVIEYEHDVEQLLLEPLLNSMGWYEKKDFIRQLPIQAGRGHRVFSDYALHYDNKRDEEKAKVLIEAKLHMKNNQEIEEAFLQARSYACLLESTIIVLCDKQCLIVYEKKDSFDRDSYKKYYWEELENPDIFNELKNKLNI
;
A
#
# COMPACT_ATOMS: atom_id res chain seq x y z
N MET A 1 -1.35 12.00 13.49
CA MET A 1 -0.64 12.69 14.60
C MET A 1 0.40 13.63 14.01
N LYS A 2 0.70 14.78 14.61
CA LYS A 2 1.91 15.56 14.23
C LYS A 2 3.12 15.05 14.99
N LEU A 3 4.32 15.16 14.43
CA LEU A 3 5.55 14.78 15.14
C LEU A 3 5.66 15.58 16.45
N ASN A 4 5.67 14.88 17.58
CA ASN A 4 5.83 15.50 18.89
C ASN A 4 7.31 15.72 19.17
N GLN A 5 7.71 16.99 19.32
CA GLN A 5 9.10 17.37 19.56
C GLN A 5 9.67 16.83 20.87
N TYR A 6 8.86 16.66 21.91
CA TYR A 6 9.30 16.05 23.16
C TYR A 6 9.67 14.58 22.94
N THR A 7 8.78 13.80 22.32
CA THR A 7 9.03 12.39 22.01
C THR A 7 10.24 12.21 21.09
N TRP A 8 10.37 13.07 20.08
CA TRP A 8 11.53 13.06 19.20
C TRP A 8 12.83 13.36 19.95
N ASN A 9 12.85 14.38 20.80
CA ASN A 9 14.04 14.72 21.59
C ASN A 9 14.43 13.61 22.56
N LEU A 10 13.46 12.89 23.14
CA LEU A 10 13.74 11.70 23.94
C LEU A 10 14.39 10.60 23.09
N TYR A 11 13.83 10.30 21.92
CA TYR A 11 14.40 9.31 20.99
C TYR A 11 15.87 9.60 20.68
N LYS A 12 16.21 10.85 20.38
CA LYS A 12 17.60 11.27 20.10
C LYS A 12 18.56 11.03 21.25
N GLN A 13 18.07 11.06 22.49
CA GLN A 13 18.89 10.83 23.69
C GLN A 13 19.02 9.34 24.03
N THR A 14 18.25 8.47 23.39
CA THR A 14 18.41 7.02 23.55
C THR A 14 19.67 6.52 22.82
N GLU A 15 20.22 5.41 23.30
CA GLU A 15 21.34 4.73 22.64
C GLU A 15 20.98 4.32 21.21
N ILE A 16 19.76 3.81 21.01
CA ILE A 16 19.23 3.41 19.70
C ILE A 16 19.17 4.61 18.76
N GLY A 17 18.51 5.70 19.18
CA GLY A 17 18.35 6.87 18.32
C GLY A 17 19.67 7.56 17.98
N THR A 18 20.59 7.66 18.94
CA THR A 18 21.95 8.18 18.68
C THR A 18 22.68 7.30 17.65
N LYS A 19 22.58 5.98 17.78
CA LYS A 19 23.22 5.02 16.88
C LYS A 19 22.64 5.06 15.47
N GLU A 20 21.31 5.09 15.32
CA GLU A 20 20.66 5.09 14.01
C GLU A 20 20.87 6.42 13.27
N ILE A 21 20.81 7.56 13.95
CA ILE A 21 21.16 8.86 13.34
C ILE A 21 22.59 8.84 12.81
N LYS A 22 23.55 8.35 13.62
CA LYS A 22 24.94 8.21 13.20
C LYS A 22 25.11 7.21 12.05
N TYR A 23 24.39 6.09 12.11
CA TYR A 23 24.43 5.06 11.08
C TYR A 23 24.09 5.63 9.70
N PHE A 24 23.09 6.49 9.57
CA PHE A 24 22.76 7.12 8.29
C PHE A 24 23.84 8.09 7.76
N SER A 25 24.63 8.69 8.65
CA SER A 25 25.78 9.52 8.26
C SER A 25 26.94 8.67 7.73
N ASP A 26 27.18 7.51 8.33
CA ASP A 26 28.35 6.68 8.08
C ASP A 26 28.13 5.56 7.03
N ALA A 27 26.89 5.08 6.87
CA ALA A 27 26.60 3.88 6.08
C ALA A 27 26.83 4.09 4.58
N GLY A 28 27.44 3.09 3.95
CA GLY A 28 27.57 3.02 2.50
C GLY A 28 26.25 2.72 1.81
N GLY A 29 26.11 3.12 0.54
CA GLY A 29 24.86 3.01 -0.20
C GLY A 29 24.37 1.58 -0.35
N TYR A 30 25.27 0.61 -0.55
CA TYR A 30 24.87 -0.80 -0.62
C TYR A 30 24.37 -1.33 0.72
N ASP A 31 24.96 -0.91 1.83
CA ASP A 31 24.56 -1.40 3.16
C ASP A 31 23.17 -0.89 3.52
N LEU A 32 22.85 0.37 3.18
CA LEU A 32 21.49 0.90 3.27
C LEU A 32 20.53 0.17 2.32
N PHE A 33 20.91 -0.01 1.06
CA PHE A 33 20.09 -0.72 0.09
C PHE A 33 19.78 -2.16 0.53
N LYS A 34 20.77 -2.87 1.08
CA LYS A 34 20.63 -4.24 1.57
C LYS A 34 19.78 -4.33 2.83
N LYS A 35 19.94 -3.39 3.77
CA LYS A 35 19.17 -3.35 5.03
C LYS A 35 17.69 -3.05 4.78
N TYR A 36 17.39 -2.13 3.85
CA TYR A 36 16.06 -1.55 3.75
C TYR A 36 15.27 -1.90 2.48
N CYS A 37 15.90 -2.34 1.38
CA CYS A 37 15.17 -2.60 0.14
C CYS A 37 15.15 -4.11 -0.19
N PRO A 38 13.98 -4.77 -0.25
CA PRO A 38 13.87 -6.17 -0.66
C PRO A 38 14.48 -6.45 -2.04
N HIS A 39 14.46 -5.45 -2.92
CA HIS A 39 15.03 -5.54 -4.27
C HIS A 39 16.54 -5.80 -4.29
N SER A 40 17.25 -5.49 -3.20
CA SER A 40 18.70 -5.73 -3.06
C SER A 40 19.10 -7.19 -3.17
N ASN A 41 18.17 -8.13 -2.96
CA ASN A 41 18.44 -9.56 -3.12
C ASN A 41 18.77 -9.96 -4.57
N PHE A 42 18.46 -9.11 -5.55
CA PHE A 42 18.70 -9.37 -6.97
C PHE A 42 19.93 -8.65 -7.54
N ILE A 43 20.65 -7.87 -6.70
CA ILE A 43 21.73 -6.99 -7.16
C ILE A 43 22.99 -7.27 -6.33
N PRO A 44 24.07 -7.77 -6.97
CA PRO A 44 25.36 -7.95 -6.30
C PRO A 44 25.95 -6.64 -5.78
N LYS A 45 26.73 -6.72 -4.69
CA LYS A 45 27.38 -5.57 -4.06
C LYS A 45 28.27 -4.78 -5.03
N ASP A 46 29.13 -5.48 -5.76
CA ASP A 46 30.10 -4.84 -6.66
C ASP A 46 29.39 -4.09 -7.78
N LEU A 47 28.42 -4.74 -8.43
CA LEU A 47 27.60 -4.11 -9.47
C LEU A 47 26.88 -2.86 -8.97
N TYR A 48 26.33 -2.91 -7.76
CA TYR A 48 25.66 -1.75 -7.18
C TYR A 48 26.63 -0.60 -6.86
N ASN A 49 27.82 -0.92 -6.35
CA ASN A 49 28.86 0.08 -6.09
C ASN A 49 29.37 0.72 -7.39
N ASP A 50 29.54 -0.06 -8.47
CA ASP A 50 29.87 0.45 -9.80
C ASP A 50 28.81 1.46 -10.29
N TRP A 51 27.53 1.22 -10.01
CA TRP A 51 26.47 2.18 -10.31
C TRP A 51 26.60 3.46 -9.49
N LEU A 52 26.88 3.37 -8.19
CA LEU A 52 27.07 4.56 -7.36
C LEU A 52 28.22 5.42 -7.86
N GLU A 53 29.36 4.81 -8.17
CA GLU A 53 30.53 5.49 -8.72
C GLU A 53 30.22 6.12 -10.07
N GLY A 54 29.58 5.36 -10.97
CA GLY A 54 29.15 5.85 -12.28
C GLY A 54 28.22 7.07 -12.19
N ILE A 55 27.23 7.02 -11.30
CA ILE A 55 26.30 8.14 -11.08
C ILE A 55 27.03 9.35 -10.48
N HIS A 56 27.90 9.14 -9.50
CA HIS A 56 28.62 10.23 -8.86
C HIS A 56 29.59 10.90 -9.86
N CYS A 57 30.54 10.15 -10.42
CA CYS A 57 31.63 10.67 -11.23
C CYS A 57 31.18 11.25 -12.58
N TYR A 58 30.12 10.71 -13.17
CA TYR A 58 29.67 11.12 -14.51
C TYR A 58 28.29 11.77 -14.53
N GLY A 59 27.58 11.79 -13.41
CA GLY A 59 26.25 12.38 -13.30
C GLY A 59 26.17 13.60 -12.38
N VAL A 60 27.01 13.69 -11.35
CA VAL A 60 26.80 14.69 -10.27
C VAL A 60 28.06 15.49 -9.92
N SER A 61 29.27 14.91 -9.99
CA SER A 61 30.49 15.53 -9.44
C SER A 61 30.93 16.83 -10.11
N GLU A 62 30.47 17.10 -11.34
CA GLU A 62 30.77 18.34 -12.06
C GLU A 62 29.76 19.47 -11.78
N TYR A 63 28.68 19.18 -11.06
CA TYR A 63 27.69 20.19 -10.69
C TYR A 63 28.13 20.96 -9.45
N ASP A 64 27.73 22.24 -9.39
CA ASP A 64 27.76 23.01 -8.16
C ASP A 64 26.69 22.53 -7.18
N LEU A 65 26.95 22.71 -5.89
CA LEU A 65 25.96 22.41 -4.85
C LEU A 65 24.75 23.35 -5.02
N PRO A 66 23.52 22.81 -5.12
CA PRO A 66 22.33 23.64 -5.22
C PRO A 66 22.15 24.46 -3.94
N THR A 67 21.68 25.70 -4.11
CA THR A 67 21.42 26.66 -3.02
C THR A 67 19.92 26.89 -2.78
N SER A 68 19.06 26.29 -3.62
CA SER A 68 17.61 26.38 -3.51
C SER A 68 16.92 25.09 -3.97
N LEU A 69 15.64 24.93 -3.61
CA LEU A 69 14.80 23.83 -4.11
C LEU A 69 14.70 23.84 -5.64
N ASN A 70 14.68 25.01 -6.28
CA ASN A 70 14.60 25.11 -7.74
C ASN A 70 15.89 24.59 -8.39
N GLU A 71 17.05 24.98 -7.87
CA GLU A 71 18.34 24.48 -8.39
C GLU A 71 18.49 22.96 -8.18
N ALA A 72 18.05 22.45 -7.02
CA ALA A 72 18.04 21.01 -6.76
C ALA A 72 17.06 20.26 -7.71
N LYS A 73 15.90 20.84 -7.99
CA LYS A 73 14.93 20.30 -8.97
C LYS A 73 15.54 20.24 -10.37
N ASP A 74 16.20 21.32 -10.77
CA ASP A 74 16.82 21.44 -12.09
C ASP A 74 17.97 20.46 -12.25
N LEU A 75 18.81 20.30 -11.21
CA LEU A 75 19.84 19.24 -11.13
C LEU A 75 19.23 17.86 -11.33
N TYR A 76 18.22 17.50 -10.53
CA TYR A 76 17.57 16.18 -10.62
C TYR A 76 16.94 15.95 -11.99
N THR A 77 16.18 16.93 -12.48
CA THR A 77 15.49 16.86 -13.78
C THR A 77 16.50 16.70 -14.92
N SER A 78 17.63 17.41 -14.84
CA SER A 78 18.71 17.31 -15.83
C SER A 78 19.34 15.92 -15.81
N LEU A 79 19.67 15.39 -14.63
CA LEU A 79 20.25 14.07 -14.47
C LEU A 79 19.38 12.96 -15.10
N ILE A 80 18.07 12.95 -14.80
CA ILE A 80 17.16 11.93 -15.33
C ILE A 80 16.80 12.11 -16.82
N SER A 81 16.92 13.33 -17.35
CA SER A 81 16.55 13.65 -18.74
C SER A 81 17.72 13.52 -19.71
N LEU A 82 18.92 13.95 -19.29
CA LEU A 82 20.14 13.84 -20.10
C LEU A 82 20.72 12.41 -20.06
N GLY A 83 20.43 11.66 -19.01
CA GLY A 83 21.00 10.34 -18.79
C GLY A 83 22.46 10.43 -18.36
N ILE A 84 23.16 9.29 -18.35
CA ILE A 84 24.53 9.18 -17.82
C ILE A 84 25.42 8.48 -18.85
N ARG A 85 26.58 9.08 -19.11
CA ARG A 85 27.63 8.53 -19.98
C ARG A 85 28.87 8.22 -19.16
N ILE A 86 29.30 6.96 -19.16
CA ILE A 86 30.50 6.50 -18.45
C ILE A 86 31.60 6.29 -19.50
N GLU A 87 32.72 7.00 -19.36
CA GLU A 87 33.87 6.90 -20.28
C GLU A 87 33.49 7.05 -21.78
N GLY A 88 32.54 7.94 -22.07
CA GLY A 88 32.04 8.17 -23.43
C GLY A 88 31.04 7.12 -23.94
N GLN A 89 30.78 6.04 -23.19
CA GLN A 89 29.72 5.07 -23.50
C GLN A 89 28.40 5.45 -22.83
N GLN A 90 27.30 5.30 -23.58
CA GLN A 90 25.98 5.57 -23.03
C GLN A 90 25.58 4.46 -22.06
N TRP A 91 25.43 4.79 -20.78
CA TRP A 91 24.93 3.86 -19.77
C TRP A 91 23.42 4.03 -19.55
N LEU A 92 22.97 5.23 -19.20
CA LEU A 92 21.55 5.60 -19.17
C LEU A 92 21.25 6.55 -20.33
N PRO A 93 20.47 6.15 -21.36
CA PRO A 93 20.15 7.03 -22.48
C PRO A 93 19.32 8.26 -22.08
N ALA A 94 19.53 9.36 -22.79
CA ALA A 94 18.71 10.56 -22.63
C ALA A 94 17.22 10.24 -22.84
N ASN A 95 16.36 10.77 -21.97
CA ASN A 95 14.91 10.58 -21.94
C ASN A 95 14.43 9.11 -21.81
N ASP A 96 15.30 8.17 -21.43
CA ASP A 96 14.91 6.78 -21.15
C ASP A 96 14.42 6.61 -19.71
N PHE A 97 13.34 7.30 -19.38
CA PHE A 97 12.76 7.30 -18.03
C PHE A 97 12.40 5.89 -17.53
N LYS A 98 12.10 4.95 -18.43
CA LYS A 98 11.78 3.57 -18.06
C LYS A 98 12.99 2.84 -17.49
N ASN A 99 14.16 3.01 -18.10
CA ASN A 99 15.39 2.44 -17.58
C ASN A 99 15.92 3.24 -16.40
N THR A 100 15.87 4.58 -16.44
CA THR A 100 16.24 5.46 -15.31
C THR A 100 15.49 5.08 -14.03
N LEU A 101 14.21 4.73 -14.12
CA LEU A 101 13.42 4.26 -12.97
C LEU A 101 14.05 3.05 -12.27
N GLY A 102 14.70 2.16 -13.01
CA GLY A 102 15.43 1.00 -12.44
C GLY A 102 16.65 1.40 -11.59
N PHE A 103 17.12 2.64 -11.73
CA PHE A 103 18.27 3.19 -11.02
C PHE A 103 17.86 4.33 -10.07
N ILE A 104 16.57 4.51 -9.80
CA ILE A 104 16.11 5.62 -8.95
C ILE A 104 16.69 5.54 -7.54
N GLN A 105 16.82 4.33 -6.98
CA GLN A 105 17.34 4.15 -5.64
C GLN A 105 18.85 4.49 -5.55
N PRO A 106 19.75 3.98 -6.41
CA PRO A 106 21.15 4.44 -6.39
C PRO A 106 21.29 5.94 -6.72
N ILE A 107 20.48 6.48 -7.64
CA ILE A 107 20.44 7.94 -7.92
C ILE A 107 20.07 8.72 -6.66
N SER A 108 19.01 8.32 -5.96
CA SER A 108 18.54 8.99 -4.74
C SER A 108 19.60 8.99 -3.63
N TYR A 109 20.37 7.91 -3.50
CA TYR A 109 21.45 7.83 -2.53
C TYR A 109 22.60 8.77 -2.89
N VAL A 110 23.05 8.79 -4.14
CA VAL A 110 24.14 9.69 -4.55
C VAL A 110 23.73 11.15 -4.34
N LEU A 111 22.51 11.52 -4.72
CA LEU A 111 22.00 12.87 -4.52
C LEU A 111 21.83 13.24 -3.05
N SER A 112 21.40 12.30 -2.19
CA SER A 112 21.31 12.57 -0.75
C SER A 112 22.67 12.72 -0.08
N ARG A 113 23.75 12.17 -0.65
CA ARG A 113 25.12 12.44 -0.18
C ARG A 113 25.68 13.74 -0.72
N PHE A 114 25.34 14.08 -1.96
CA PHE A 114 25.82 15.29 -2.62
C PHE A 114 25.15 16.56 -2.06
N ALA A 115 23.82 16.57 -1.97
CA ALA A 115 23.03 17.72 -1.51
C ALA A 115 21.97 17.29 -0.47
N PRO A 116 22.39 16.86 0.75
CA PRO A 116 21.52 16.29 1.79
C PRO A 116 20.42 17.24 2.27
N GLU A 117 20.58 18.55 2.08
CA GLU A 117 19.55 19.53 2.42
C GLU A 117 18.28 19.39 1.58
N TYR A 118 18.36 18.88 0.35
CA TYR A 118 17.23 18.82 -0.60
C TYR A 118 16.83 17.39 -0.97
N PHE A 119 17.73 16.41 -0.82
CA PHE A 119 17.49 15.03 -1.19
C PHE A 119 17.55 14.09 0.01
N PHE A 120 16.81 12.99 -0.07
CA PHE A 120 16.88 11.88 0.87
C PHE A 120 17.08 10.56 0.12
N PRO A 121 17.76 9.57 0.72
CA PRO A 121 17.95 8.28 0.08
C PRO A 121 16.61 7.55 0.05
N TYR A 122 16.07 7.20 -1.12
CA TYR A 122 14.77 6.54 -1.22
C TYR A 122 14.88 5.05 -0.88
N LEU A 123 14.65 4.70 0.39
CA LEU A 123 14.76 3.31 0.87
C LEU A 123 13.41 2.57 0.98
N PHE A 124 12.33 3.17 0.46
CA PHE A 124 10.98 2.58 0.43
C PHE A 124 10.68 1.77 -0.84
N LEU A 125 11.68 1.51 -1.70
CA LEU A 125 11.50 0.69 -2.89
C LEU A 125 10.98 -0.70 -2.49
N CYS A 126 9.82 -1.10 -3.02
CA CYS A 126 9.10 -2.34 -2.66
C CYS A 126 8.49 -2.34 -1.23
N ARG A 127 8.47 -1.19 -0.55
CA ARG A 127 7.97 -0.97 0.81
C ARG A 127 7.02 0.23 0.89
N ILE A 128 6.32 0.53 -0.21
CA ILE A 128 5.40 1.68 -0.28
C ILE A 128 4.32 1.66 0.81
N PHE A 129 3.89 0.47 1.25
CA PHE A 129 2.95 0.28 2.36
C PHE A 129 3.44 0.99 3.63
N GLU A 130 4.73 0.91 3.92
CA GLU A 130 5.32 1.53 5.11
C GLU A 130 5.35 3.05 4.97
N LEU A 131 5.68 3.58 3.78
CA LEU A 131 5.62 5.01 3.51
C LEU A 131 4.19 5.54 3.68
N ASN A 132 3.19 4.83 3.16
CA ASN A 132 1.78 5.20 3.31
C ASN A 132 1.35 5.21 4.79
N LYS A 133 1.76 4.21 5.57
CA LYS A 133 1.49 4.17 7.02
C LYS A 133 2.16 5.31 7.78
N ILE A 134 3.42 5.61 7.47
CA ILE A 134 4.13 6.76 8.05
C ILE A 134 3.40 8.05 7.72
N ALA A 135 2.98 8.21 6.47
CA ALA A 135 2.24 9.39 6.03
C ALA A 135 0.91 9.55 6.77
N ASP A 136 0.15 8.47 6.92
CA ASP A 136 -1.10 8.46 7.68
C ASP A 136 -0.88 8.79 9.15
N PHE A 137 0.09 8.14 9.78
CA PHE A 137 0.38 8.30 11.19
C PHE A 137 0.87 9.71 11.50
N PHE A 138 1.72 10.29 10.65
CA PHE A 138 2.33 11.61 10.85
C PHE A 138 1.60 12.75 10.14
N ASN A 139 0.46 12.46 9.50
CA ASN A 139 -0.35 13.41 8.73
C ASN A 139 0.49 14.16 7.68
N ILE A 140 1.23 13.38 6.88
CA ILE A 140 2.05 13.86 5.76
C ILE A 140 1.24 13.65 4.48
N ASP A 141 1.06 14.71 3.71
CA ASP A 141 0.39 14.63 2.42
C ASP A 141 1.38 14.16 1.35
N LEU A 142 1.20 12.92 0.87
CA LEU A 142 2.03 12.36 -0.19
C LEU A 142 1.61 12.90 -1.57
N PRO A 143 2.52 12.97 -2.55
CA PRO A 143 2.20 13.40 -3.90
C PRO A 143 1.24 12.43 -4.60
N ASN A 144 0.57 12.93 -5.65
CA ASN A 144 -0.32 12.11 -6.46
C ASN A 144 0.45 11.01 -7.19
N ILE A 145 -0.13 9.82 -7.21
CA ILE A 145 0.48 8.67 -7.86
C ILE A 145 0.40 8.81 -9.39
N PRO A 146 1.53 8.87 -10.13
CA PRO A 146 1.52 8.94 -11.58
C PRO A 146 1.08 7.60 -12.19
N LYS A 147 0.53 7.64 -13.41
CA LYS A 147 0.04 6.45 -14.12
C LYS A 147 1.18 5.47 -14.43
N ARG A 148 0.86 4.17 -14.50
CA ARG A 148 1.82 3.09 -14.80
C ARG A 148 2.71 3.35 -16.02
N THR A 149 2.14 3.89 -17.09
CA THR A 149 2.82 4.17 -18.36
C THR A 149 3.54 5.51 -18.40
N ASP A 150 3.30 6.39 -17.43
CA ASP A 150 3.95 7.69 -17.33
C ASP A 150 5.29 7.57 -16.61
N TYR A 151 6.29 6.99 -17.29
CA TYR A 151 7.61 6.78 -16.70
C TYR A 151 8.30 8.08 -16.28
N LYS A 152 8.04 9.19 -16.98
CA LYS A 152 8.59 10.50 -16.60
C LYS A 152 7.96 10.99 -15.30
N GLY A 153 6.63 11.00 -15.20
CA GLY A 153 5.93 11.36 -13.97
C GLY A 153 6.34 10.44 -12.80
N ARG A 154 6.53 9.15 -13.06
CA ARG A 154 7.06 8.19 -12.08
C ARG A 154 8.46 8.56 -11.60
N CYS A 155 9.39 8.94 -12.49
CA CYS A 155 10.69 9.45 -12.04
C CYS A 155 10.54 10.75 -11.23
N MET A 156 9.67 11.68 -11.67
CA MET A 156 9.43 12.94 -10.96
C MET A 156 8.77 12.75 -9.59
N TYR A 157 8.05 11.66 -9.36
CA TYR A 157 7.48 11.32 -8.05
C TYR A 157 8.54 11.31 -6.93
N TYR A 158 9.78 10.89 -7.21
CA TYR A 158 10.87 10.98 -6.24
C TYR A 158 11.19 12.43 -5.85
N TRP A 159 11.20 13.35 -6.82
CA TRP A 159 11.41 14.76 -6.54
C TRP A 159 10.25 15.35 -5.73
N GLU A 160 9.01 15.01 -6.06
CA GLU A 160 7.84 15.46 -5.30
C GLU A 160 7.90 14.96 -3.84
N LEU A 161 8.38 13.73 -3.61
CA LEU A 161 8.68 13.25 -2.26
C LEU A 161 9.80 14.08 -1.58
N CYS A 162 10.84 14.47 -2.33
CA CYS A 162 11.89 15.33 -1.79
C CYS A 162 11.33 16.69 -1.34
N GLU A 163 10.41 17.29 -2.11
CA GLU A 163 9.73 18.53 -1.73
C GLU A 163 8.90 18.35 -0.45
N VAL A 164 8.10 17.27 -0.36
CA VAL A 164 7.29 16.95 0.83
C VAL A 164 8.17 16.79 2.08
N PHE A 165 9.24 15.99 1.98
CA PHE A 165 10.11 15.72 3.12
C PHE A 165 11.05 16.88 3.45
N TYR A 166 11.40 17.72 2.49
CA TYR A 166 12.05 19.00 2.76
C TYR A 166 11.18 19.87 3.66
N GLN A 167 9.90 20.07 3.31
CA GLN A 167 9.00 20.89 4.15
C GLN A 167 8.81 20.28 5.53
N PHE A 168 8.53 18.98 5.61
CA PHE A 168 8.40 18.28 6.89
C PHE A 168 9.64 18.46 7.78
N ARG A 169 10.84 18.32 7.20
CA ARG A 169 12.12 18.53 7.89
C ARG A 169 12.26 19.95 8.41
N LYS A 170 11.96 20.96 7.58
CA LYS A 170 12.07 22.38 7.96
C LYS A 170 11.07 22.76 9.07
N GLU A 171 9.82 22.33 8.95
CA GLU A 171 8.78 22.58 9.96
C GLU A 171 9.13 21.95 11.31
N ASN A 172 9.73 20.76 11.30
CA ASN A 172 10.12 20.02 12.49
C ASN A 172 11.58 20.25 12.93
N ARG A 173 12.30 21.17 12.26
CA ARG A 173 13.70 21.54 12.58
C ARG A 173 14.65 20.33 12.66
N LEU A 174 14.47 19.38 11.76
CA LEU A 174 15.30 18.19 11.66
C LEU A 174 16.52 18.46 10.76
N THR A 175 17.66 17.90 11.11
CA THR A 175 18.79 17.71 10.19
C THR A 175 18.46 16.64 9.14
N PRO A 176 19.19 16.55 8.03
CA PRO A 176 19.01 15.47 7.05
C PRO A 176 19.09 14.07 7.66
N GLU A 177 20.08 13.80 8.50
CA GLU A 177 20.27 12.49 9.14
C GLU A 177 19.15 12.19 10.15
N GLU A 178 18.68 13.20 10.87
CA GLU A 178 17.51 13.09 11.74
C GLU A 178 16.24 12.76 10.95
N LEU A 179 16.04 13.33 9.75
CA LEU A 179 14.94 12.95 8.86
C LEU A 179 15.06 11.48 8.44
N TYR A 180 16.25 11.00 8.12
CA TYR A 180 16.44 9.60 7.69
C TYR A 180 16.16 8.64 8.84
N ALA A 181 16.67 8.92 10.04
CA ALA A 181 16.36 8.15 11.24
C ALA A 181 14.87 8.22 11.60
N PHE A 182 14.22 9.36 11.37
CA PHE A 182 12.78 9.48 11.51
C PHE A 182 12.03 8.51 10.58
N LEU A 183 12.34 8.54 9.28
CA LEU A 183 11.63 7.75 8.27
C LEU A 183 11.88 6.24 8.40
N TYR A 184 13.08 5.84 8.78
CA TYR A 184 13.54 4.44 8.66
C TYR A 184 13.70 3.70 9.99
N ASP A 185 13.61 4.40 11.12
CA ASP A 185 13.70 3.78 12.45
C ASP A 185 12.57 4.23 13.39
N PHE A 186 12.51 5.52 13.71
CA PHE A 186 11.55 6.04 14.69
C PHE A 186 10.09 5.83 14.25
N ALA A 187 9.73 6.32 13.05
CA ALA A 187 8.36 6.22 12.59
C ALA A 187 7.88 4.75 12.46
N PRO A 188 8.63 3.83 11.83
CA PRO A 188 8.27 2.41 11.84
C PRO A 188 8.14 1.81 13.25
N SER A 189 9.00 2.19 14.19
CA SER A 189 8.97 1.65 15.57
C SER A 189 7.77 2.14 16.38
N ASN A 190 7.25 3.32 16.05
CA ASN A 190 6.09 3.92 16.70
C ASN A 190 4.75 3.49 16.08
N ILE A 191 4.76 2.85 14.92
CA ILE A 191 3.55 2.34 14.26
C ILE A 191 3.30 0.89 14.74
N THR A 192 2.28 0.69 15.58
CA THR A 192 1.87 -0.65 16.02
C THR A 192 1.41 -1.51 14.85
N ASN A 193 2.11 -2.62 14.59
CA ASN A 193 1.66 -3.67 13.68
C ASN A 193 0.84 -4.71 14.44
N GLU A 194 -0.47 -4.53 14.52
CA GLU A 194 -1.33 -5.56 15.08
C GLU A 194 -1.52 -6.74 14.14
N LYS A 195 -1.60 -7.93 14.74
CA LYS A 195 -2.10 -9.12 14.04
C LYS A 195 -3.60 -8.96 13.86
N ILE A 196 -3.97 -8.45 12.70
CA ILE A 196 -5.36 -8.37 12.27
C ILE A 196 -5.66 -9.64 11.50
N ASP A 197 -6.80 -10.25 11.80
CA ASP A 197 -7.29 -11.43 11.09
C ASP A 197 -7.24 -11.21 9.57
N ILE A 198 -6.81 -12.25 8.86
CA ILE A 198 -6.80 -12.24 7.42
C ILE A 198 -8.25 -12.36 6.95
N PRO A 199 -8.80 -11.38 6.19
CA PRO A 199 -10.15 -11.47 5.68
C PRO A 199 -10.35 -12.71 4.82
N LYS A 200 -11.59 -13.18 4.70
CA LYS A 200 -11.92 -14.25 3.77
C LYS A 200 -11.57 -13.80 2.33
N PRO A 201 -10.97 -14.67 1.51
CA PRO A 201 -10.54 -14.32 0.16
C PRO A 201 -11.72 -13.93 -0.70
N SER A 202 -11.70 -12.74 -1.29
CA SER A 202 -12.75 -12.29 -2.19
C SER A 202 -12.47 -12.63 -3.65
N GLN A 203 -11.20 -12.83 -3.98
CA GLN A 203 -10.72 -13.02 -5.34
C GLN A 203 -9.49 -13.94 -5.36
N ALA A 204 -9.23 -14.54 -6.52
CA ALA A 204 -8.00 -15.27 -6.81
C ALA A 204 -7.20 -14.56 -7.91
N TRP A 205 -5.88 -14.68 -7.85
CA TRP A 205 -4.94 -14.06 -8.78
C TRP A 205 -3.86 -15.04 -9.20
N PHE A 206 -3.48 -15.01 -10.47
CA PHE A 206 -2.23 -15.61 -10.89
C PHE A 206 -1.07 -14.67 -10.58
N ILE A 207 -0.02 -15.25 -9.99
CA ILE A 207 1.29 -14.63 -9.82
C ILE A 207 2.35 -15.57 -10.41
N GLY A 208 3.52 -15.05 -10.73
CA GLY A 208 4.61 -15.88 -11.20
C GLY A 208 5.98 -15.24 -11.16
N GLY A 209 6.95 -16.13 -11.18
CA GLY A 209 8.37 -15.83 -11.01
C GLY A 209 9.06 -17.06 -10.46
N ARG A 210 10.38 -17.01 -10.35
CA ARG A 210 11.14 -18.13 -9.81
C ARG A 210 11.13 -18.07 -8.29
N LEU A 211 10.89 -19.21 -7.62
CA LEU A 211 11.08 -19.33 -6.19
C LEU A 211 12.49 -19.84 -5.89
N TYR A 212 13.34 -18.97 -5.36
CA TYR A 212 14.66 -19.37 -4.87
C TYR A 212 14.52 -20.13 -3.54
N ALA A 213 15.56 -20.87 -3.13
CA ALA A 213 15.51 -21.69 -1.92
C ALA A 213 15.25 -20.83 -0.67
N GLU A 214 15.86 -19.64 -0.66
CA GLU A 214 15.73 -18.62 0.37
C GLU A 214 14.26 -18.16 0.48
N ASP A 215 13.57 -17.92 -0.64
CA ASP A 215 12.15 -17.53 -0.70
C ASP A 215 11.21 -18.59 -0.12
N LYS A 216 11.65 -19.86 -0.03
CA LYS A 216 10.85 -20.94 0.55
C LYS A 216 10.91 -20.98 2.07
N SER A 217 11.92 -20.35 2.66
CA SER A 217 12.08 -20.26 4.12
C SER A 217 11.45 -19.01 4.74
N LEU A 218 11.16 -18.00 3.92
CA LEU A 218 10.59 -16.75 4.39
C LEU A 218 9.13 -16.92 4.84
N VAL A 219 8.82 -16.42 6.04
CA VAL A 219 7.45 -16.36 6.55
C VAL A 219 6.59 -15.42 5.70
N SER A 220 7.14 -14.29 5.28
CA SER A 220 6.51 -13.37 4.34
C SER A 220 7.54 -12.81 3.36
N LYS A 221 7.08 -12.43 2.17
CA LYS A 221 7.95 -11.82 1.16
C LYS A 221 7.19 -10.87 0.25
N PHE A 222 7.92 -9.95 -0.34
CA PHE A 222 7.43 -9.04 -1.36
C PHE A 222 7.21 -9.79 -2.69
N TRP A 223 6.15 -9.44 -3.42
CA TRP A 223 5.92 -9.95 -4.78
C TRP A 223 5.21 -8.93 -5.67
N GLN A 224 5.44 -9.05 -6.99
CA GLN A 224 4.69 -8.28 -7.99
C GLN A 224 3.27 -8.84 -8.12
N SER A 225 2.25 -7.99 -8.04
CA SER A 225 0.86 -8.39 -8.30
C SER A 225 0.00 -7.22 -8.78
N SER A 226 -1.29 -7.46 -8.95
CA SER A 226 -2.28 -6.44 -9.23
C SER A 226 -2.42 -5.48 -8.04
N PRO A 227 -2.48 -4.15 -8.28
CA PRO A 227 -2.91 -3.18 -7.27
C PRO A 227 -4.31 -3.46 -6.71
N ASP A 228 -5.15 -4.21 -7.44
CA ASP A 228 -6.52 -4.54 -7.03
C ASP A 228 -6.60 -5.78 -6.13
N ALA A 229 -5.49 -6.51 -5.92
CA ALA A 229 -5.47 -7.64 -5.01
C ALA A 229 -5.81 -7.18 -3.59
N LYS A 230 -6.65 -7.90 -2.86
CA LYS A 230 -7.05 -7.53 -1.50
C LYS A 230 -6.34 -8.40 -0.48
N LYS A 231 -6.14 -7.86 0.73
CA LYS A 231 -5.67 -8.66 1.86
C LYS A 231 -6.57 -9.88 2.04
N GLY A 232 -5.95 -11.06 2.12
CA GLY A 232 -6.64 -12.35 2.20
C GLY A 232 -6.88 -13.04 0.86
N ASP A 233 -6.75 -12.35 -0.28
CA ASP A 233 -6.96 -12.99 -1.59
C ASP A 233 -5.99 -14.14 -1.85
N ILE A 234 -6.45 -15.06 -2.71
CA ILE A 234 -5.75 -16.29 -3.09
C ILE A 234 -4.75 -15.98 -4.20
N LEU A 235 -3.52 -16.45 -4.05
CA LEU A 235 -2.45 -16.26 -5.02
C LEU A 235 -1.99 -17.61 -5.57
N VAL A 236 -2.27 -17.87 -6.84
CA VAL A 236 -1.86 -19.08 -7.54
C VAL A 236 -0.51 -18.83 -8.20
N HIS A 237 0.54 -19.48 -7.67
CA HIS A 237 1.91 -19.22 -8.07
C HIS A 237 2.38 -20.13 -9.20
N TYR A 238 2.61 -19.54 -10.36
CA TYR A 238 3.27 -20.17 -11.50
C TYR A 238 4.78 -19.92 -11.47
N GLU A 239 5.56 -20.96 -11.19
CA GLU A 239 7.01 -20.89 -11.34
C GLU A 239 7.39 -20.93 -12.82
N THR A 240 8.10 -19.89 -13.25
CA THR A 240 8.57 -19.76 -14.64
C THR A 240 9.67 -20.76 -14.96
N SER A 241 10.18 -20.74 -16.21
CA SER A 241 11.28 -21.61 -16.63
C SER A 241 12.44 -21.58 -15.62
N PRO A 242 13.01 -22.74 -15.25
CA PRO A 242 12.82 -24.06 -15.87
C PRO A 242 11.67 -24.91 -15.31
N VAL A 243 10.97 -24.47 -14.26
CA VAL A 243 9.94 -25.29 -13.58
C VAL A 243 8.63 -25.34 -14.39
N SER A 244 8.22 -24.20 -14.96
CA SER A 244 7.07 -24.07 -15.87
C SER A 244 5.80 -24.77 -15.36
N SER A 245 5.46 -24.54 -14.09
CA SER A 245 4.35 -25.20 -13.40
C SER A 245 3.72 -24.29 -12.36
N ILE A 246 2.43 -24.47 -12.09
CA ILE A 246 1.81 -23.99 -10.85
C ILE A 246 2.29 -24.91 -9.71
N THR A 247 2.93 -24.36 -8.68
CA THR A 247 3.61 -25.15 -7.64
C THR A 247 3.09 -24.92 -6.23
N CYS A 248 2.49 -23.75 -5.98
CA CYS A 248 1.91 -23.45 -4.68
C CYS A 248 0.77 -22.44 -4.76
N ILE A 249 0.00 -22.39 -3.69
CA ILE A 249 -0.99 -21.36 -3.40
C ILE A 249 -0.49 -20.56 -2.20
N GLU A 250 -0.54 -19.24 -2.28
CA GLU A 250 -0.14 -18.30 -1.23
C GLU A 250 -1.31 -17.35 -0.92
N THR A 251 -1.20 -16.60 0.17
CA THR A 251 -2.21 -15.61 0.60
C THR A 251 -1.61 -14.21 0.56
N SER A 252 -2.39 -13.23 0.07
CA SER A 252 -1.99 -11.83 0.16
C SER A 252 -2.10 -11.33 1.61
N LEU A 253 -1.00 -10.83 2.18
CA LEU A 253 -0.97 -10.24 3.52
C LEU A 253 -1.34 -8.76 3.54
N THR A 254 -1.28 -8.10 2.39
CA THR A 254 -1.62 -6.69 2.21
C THR A 254 -2.67 -6.56 1.10
N ASN A 255 -3.32 -5.40 1.05
CA ASN A 255 -3.89 -4.94 -0.21
C ASN A 255 -2.77 -4.75 -1.24
N GLY A 256 -3.11 -4.77 -2.52
CA GLY A 256 -2.23 -4.35 -3.60
C GLY A 256 -1.97 -2.86 -3.46
N ALA A 257 -0.70 -2.46 -3.54
CA ALA A 257 -0.32 -1.06 -3.59
C ALA A 257 0.41 -0.74 -4.88
N ILE A 258 0.30 0.52 -5.28
CA ILE A 258 1.11 1.09 -6.34
C ILE A 258 2.37 1.67 -5.72
N ASP A 259 3.53 1.16 -6.15
CA ASP A 259 4.83 1.79 -5.92
C ASP A 259 5.28 2.45 -7.24
N PRO A 260 5.19 3.80 -7.35
CA PRO A 260 5.54 4.52 -8.57
C PRO A 260 6.99 4.30 -8.99
N LEU A 261 7.89 4.08 -8.02
CA LEU A 261 9.33 3.94 -8.22
C LEU A 261 9.75 2.50 -8.47
N PHE A 262 8.92 1.53 -8.12
CA PHE A 262 9.12 0.13 -8.49
C PHE A 262 8.77 -0.15 -9.95
N ARG A 263 9.71 -0.71 -10.71
CA ARG A 263 9.56 -0.98 -12.16
C ARG A 263 8.22 -1.60 -12.56
N TYR A 264 7.72 -2.56 -11.79
CA TYR A 264 6.50 -3.31 -12.12
C TYR A 264 5.20 -2.67 -11.58
N TYR A 265 5.31 -1.54 -10.89
CA TYR A 265 4.23 -0.65 -10.45
C TYR A 265 3.32 -1.19 -9.35
N GLY A 266 2.85 -2.44 -9.46
CA GLY A 266 2.00 -3.07 -8.45
C GLY A 266 2.77 -4.08 -7.60
N CYS A 267 2.50 -4.08 -6.30
CA CYS A 267 3.09 -5.02 -5.36
C CYS A 267 2.16 -5.43 -4.23
N ILE A 268 2.51 -6.55 -3.59
CA ILE A 268 1.89 -7.11 -2.39
C ILE A 268 2.95 -7.78 -1.50
N TYR A 269 2.63 -7.99 -0.23
CA TYR A 269 3.31 -8.99 0.60
C TYR A 269 2.52 -10.29 0.64
N ILE A 270 3.20 -11.43 0.54
CA ILE A 270 2.60 -12.75 0.43
C ILE A 270 3.14 -13.70 1.49
N SER A 271 2.31 -14.67 1.92
CA SER A 271 2.63 -15.65 2.96
C SER A 271 1.72 -16.88 2.86
N ASN A 272 1.71 -17.73 3.91
CA ASN A 272 0.86 -18.92 4.06
C ASN A 272 0.94 -19.86 2.86
N ARG A 273 2.16 -20.17 2.43
CA ARG A 273 2.38 -21.05 1.28
C ARG A 273 1.86 -22.45 1.57
N ILE A 274 1.01 -22.94 0.68
CA ILE A 274 0.59 -24.32 0.60
C ILE A 274 1.15 -24.89 -0.70
N ASN A 275 2.09 -25.83 -0.58
CA ASN A 275 2.62 -26.55 -1.74
C ASN A 275 1.53 -27.49 -2.27
N ILE A 276 1.38 -27.53 -3.59
CA ILE A 276 0.46 -28.42 -4.28
C ILE A 276 1.25 -29.35 -5.21
N PRO A 277 0.69 -30.48 -5.66
CA PRO A 277 1.26 -31.21 -6.78
C PRO A 277 1.41 -30.27 -7.97
N HIS A 278 2.58 -30.31 -8.62
CA HIS A 278 2.86 -29.42 -9.74
C HIS A 278 1.81 -29.61 -10.84
N ILE A 279 1.18 -28.52 -11.27
CA ILE A 279 0.34 -28.50 -12.47
C ILE A 279 1.17 -27.87 -13.57
N THR A 280 1.73 -28.70 -14.45
CA THR A 280 2.69 -28.25 -15.46
C THR A 280 1.99 -27.46 -16.57
N LEU A 281 2.72 -26.56 -17.24
CA LEU A 281 2.22 -25.87 -18.43
C LEU A 281 1.72 -26.87 -19.49
N LYS A 282 2.41 -28.00 -19.66
CA LYS A 282 2.02 -29.05 -20.61
C LYS A 282 0.67 -29.66 -20.27
N GLU A 283 0.42 -29.93 -18.99
CA GLU A 283 -0.88 -30.44 -18.53
C GLU A 283 -1.99 -29.42 -18.79
N LEU A 284 -1.76 -28.14 -18.48
CA LEU A 284 -2.72 -27.06 -18.75
C LEU A 284 -3.01 -26.91 -20.26
N GLN A 285 -2.01 -27.08 -21.11
CA GLN A 285 -2.17 -27.03 -22.57
C GLN A 285 -2.99 -28.20 -23.14
N THR A 286 -2.99 -29.34 -22.46
CA THR A 286 -3.77 -30.53 -22.86
C THR A 286 -5.13 -30.64 -22.17
N ASP A 287 -5.37 -29.85 -21.12
CA ASP A 287 -6.62 -29.83 -20.39
C ASP A 287 -7.75 -29.15 -21.20
N GLU A 288 -8.95 -29.72 -21.16
CA GLU A 288 -10.08 -29.27 -21.98
C GLU A 288 -10.52 -27.83 -21.67
N TYR A 289 -10.40 -27.42 -20.41
CA TYR A 289 -10.73 -26.08 -19.95
C TYR A 289 -9.53 -25.14 -20.16
N PHE A 290 -8.39 -25.45 -19.55
CA PHE A 290 -7.25 -24.54 -19.49
C PHE A 290 -6.52 -24.35 -20.82
N SER A 291 -6.62 -25.28 -21.78
CA SER A 291 -6.05 -25.09 -23.13
C SER A 291 -6.62 -23.86 -23.86
N LYS A 292 -7.82 -23.42 -23.46
CA LYS A 292 -8.49 -22.23 -24.01
C LYS A 292 -8.15 -20.96 -23.23
N HIS A 293 -7.57 -21.07 -22.03
CA HIS A 293 -7.30 -19.94 -21.16
C HIS A 293 -6.19 -19.02 -21.75
N PRO A 294 -6.38 -17.68 -21.76
CA PRO A 294 -5.45 -16.75 -22.40
C PRO A 294 -4.00 -16.84 -21.89
N LEU A 295 -3.79 -17.05 -20.58
CA LEU A 295 -2.45 -17.20 -20.02
C LEU A 295 -1.76 -18.48 -20.51
N VAL A 296 -2.49 -19.60 -20.63
CA VAL A 296 -1.92 -20.87 -21.09
C VAL A 296 -1.48 -20.76 -22.54
N ARG A 297 -2.31 -20.13 -23.40
CA ARG A 297 -1.97 -19.84 -24.81
C ARG A 297 -0.74 -18.94 -24.97
N LYS A 298 -0.47 -18.08 -23.98
CA LYS A 298 0.70 -17.21 -23.91
C LYS A 298 1.87 -17.82 -23.14
N ASN A 299 1.81 -19.11 -22.77
CA ASN A 299 2.82 -19.77 -21.94
C ASN A 299 3.11 -18.99 -20.64
N PHE A 300 2.06 -18.43 -20.02
CA PHE A 300 2.12 -17.59 -18.82
C PHE A 300 2.99 -16.32 -18.95
N GLN A 301 3.28 -15.85 -20.16
CA GLN A 301 3.89 -14.54 -20.35
C GLN A 301 2.96 -13.43 -19.83
N GLY A 302 3.50 -12.61 -18.92
CA GLY A 302 2.74 -11.54 -18.28
C GLY A 302 1.77 -12.02 -17.18
N VAL A 303 2.02 -13.19 -16.58
CA VAL A 303 1.17 -13.80 -15.53
C VAL A 303 0.87 -12.88 -14.34
N ASN A 304 1.83 -12.06 -13.92
CA ASN A 304 1.70 -11.28 -12.68
C ASN A 304 0.55 -10.28 -12.72
N GLY A 305 -0.40 -10.45 -11.79
CA GLY A 305 -1.54 -9.56 -11.61
C GLY A 305 -2.74 -9.89 -12.49
N CYS A 306 -2.77 -11.07 -13.14
CA CYS A 306 -3.96 -11.54 -13.85
C CYS A 306 -4.97 -12.11 -12.85
N SER A 307 -6.21 -11.62 -12.89
CA SER A 307 -7.29 -12.18 -12.11
C SER A 307 -7.62 -13.61 -12.57
N MET A 308 -8.07 -14.42 -11.62
CA MET A 308 -8.55 -15.78 -11.83
C MET A 308 -10.03 -15.82 -11.45
N SER A 309 -10.91 -16.20 -12.38
CA SER A 309 -12.34 -16.31 -12.07
C SER A 309 -12.63 -17.44 -11.08
N SER A 310 -13.84 -17.45 -10.51
CA SER A 310 -14.29 -18.56 -9.65
C SER A 310 -14.30 -19.90 -10.40
N GLU A 311 -14.61 -19.88 -11.69
CA GLU A 311 -14.57 -21.05 -12.56
C GLU A 311 -13.13 -21.52 -12.77
N ASP A 312 -12.21 -20.60 -13.10
CA ASP A 312 -10.79 -20.93 -13.25
C ASP A 312 -10.26 -21.60 -11.97
N TYR A 313 -10.58 -21.04 -10.80
CA TYR A 313 -10.13 -21.59 -9.52
C TYR A 313 -10.72 -22.98 -9.26
N SER A 314 -12.00 -23.18 -9.54
CA SER A 314 -12.67 -24.47 -9.40
C SER A 314 -12.07 -25.54 -10.31
N GLU A 315 -11.75 -25.19 -11.55
CA GLU A 315 -11.10 -26.09 -12.52
C GLU A 315 -9.65 -26.41 -12.12
N LEU A 316 -8.93 -25.45 -11.54
CA LEU A 316 -7.60 -25.73 -10.97
C LEU A 316 -7.72 -26.72 -9.80
N LEU A 317 -8.69 -26.53 -8.90
CA LEU A 317 -8.95 -27.47 -7.80
C LEU A 317 -9.30 -28.87 -8.32
N ARG A 318 -10.06 -28.98 -9.42
CA ARG A 318 -10.34 -30.28 -10.09
C ARG A 318 -9.04 -30.97 -10.51
N MET A 319 -8.12 -30.25 -11.16
CA MET A 319 -6.82 -30.81 -11.58
C MET A 319 -5.96 -31.22 -10.38
N ILE A 320 -5.92 -30.41 -9.32
CA ILE A 320 -5.18 -30.70 -8.08
C ILE A 320 -5.75 -31.96 -7.39
N LYS A 321 -7.08 -32.04 -7.28
CA LYS A 321 -7.78 -33.19 -6.70
C LYS A 321 -7.55 -34.47 -7.48
N ALA A 322 -7.51 -34.39 -8.82
CA ALA A 322 -7.20 -35.53 -9.68
C ALA A 322 -5.79 -36.12 -9.44
N LYS A 323 -4.88 -35.33 -8.87
CA LYS A 323 -3.55 -35.79 -8.42
C LYS A 323 -3.51 -36.34 -6.99
N GLY A 324 -4.68 -36.52 -6.35
CA GLY A 324 -4.80 -37.10 -5.02
C GLY A 324 -4.48 -36.12 -3.88
N PHE A 325 -4.45 -34.82 -4.14
CA PHE A 325 -4.27 -33.81 -3.10
C PHE A 325 -5.62 -33.41 -2.49
N ASP A 326 -5.63 -33.25 -1.17
CA ASP A 326 -6.82 -32.78 -0.44
C ASP A 326 -7.03 -31.28 -0.71
N THR A 327 -8.07 -30.95 -1.47
CA THR A 327 -8.39 -29.55 -1.79
C THR A 327 -9.10 -28.81 -0.65
N ASP A 328 -9.57 -29.50 0.39
CA ASP A 328 -10.27 -28.84 1.49
C ASP A 328 -9.34 -28.02 2.39
N VAL A 329 -8.04 -28.27 2.37
CA VAL A 329 -7.03 -27.45 3.05
C VAL A 329 -6.70 -26.14 2.31
N LEU A 330 -7.17 -25.99 1.06
CA LEU A 330 -6.92 -24.80 0.24
C LEU A 330 -7.94 -23.69 0.54
N PRO A 331 -7.54 -22.41 0.44
CA PRO A 331 -8.46 -21.30 0.68
C PRO A 331 -9.65 -21.33 -0.28
N LYS A 332 -10.83 -20.96 0.20
CA LYS A 332 -12.09 -20.99 -0.57
C LYS A 332 -12.58 -19.56 -0.79
N LEU A 333 -12.85 -19.21 -2.05
CA LEU A 333 -13.42 -17.91 -2.41
C LEU A 333 -14.71 -17.66 -1.62
N TYR A 334 -14.83 -16.45 -1.10
CA TYR A 334 -15.97 -15.99 -0.34
C TYR A 334 -16.74 -14.94 -1.12
N ALA A 335 -18.00 -15.25 -1.42
CA ALA A 335 -18.93 -14.39 -2.13
C ALA A 335 -20.16 -14.13 -1.24
N PRO A 336 -20.12 -13.09 -0.39
CA PRO A 336 -21.24 -12.74 0.47
C PRO A 336 -22.42 -12.23 -0.36
N THR A 337 -23.64 -12.54 0.07
CA THR A 337 -24.85 -12.08 -0.59
C THR A 337 -25.44 -10.85 0.12
N LEU A 338 -26.30 -10.12 -0.59
CA LEU A 338 -27.13 -9.09 0.02
C LEU A 338 -28.22 -9.73 0.88
N PRO A 339 -28.71 -9.04 1.93
CA PRO A 339 -29.88 -9.51 2.67
C PRO A 339 -31.07 -9.70 1.72
N LYS A 340 -31.90 -10.72 2.02
CA LYS A 340 -32.98 -11.15 1.12
C LYS A 340 -33.97 -10.03 0.83
N GLY A 341 -34.30 -9.86 -0.45
CA GLY A 341 -35.33 -8.92 -0.90
C GLY A 341 -34.85 -7.47 -1.07
N ILE A 342 -33.55 -7.20 -0.91
CA ILE A 342 -32.97 -5.88 -1.12
C ILE A 342 -32.41 -5.75 -2.54
N VAL A 343 -32.74 -4.64 -3.21
CA VAL A 343 -32.17 -4.25 -4.51
C VAL A 343 -31.50 -2.90 -4.32
N ILE A 344 -30.24 -2.79 -4.75
CA ILE A 344 -29.42 -1.58 -4.64
C ILE A 344 -29.08 -1.10 -6.05
N GLU A 345 -29.59 0.05 -6.45
CA GLU A 345 -29.32 0.68 -7.74
C GLU A 345 -28.44 1.92 -7.59
N TYR A 346 -28.70 2.72 -6.55
CA TYR A 346 -28.03 3.99 -6.28
C TYR A 346 -27.36 4.01 -4.91
N GLU A 347 -26.44 4.94 -4.73
CA GLU A 347 -25.74 5.15 -3.45
C GLU A 347 -26.72 5.37 -2.29
N HIS A 348 -27.79 6.12 -2.54
CA HIS A 348 -28.84 6.37 -1.56
C HIS A 348 -29.59 5.10 -1.11
N ASP A 349 -29.62 4.04 -1.93
CA ASP A 349 -30.22 2.78 -1.53
C ASP A 349 -29.35 2.06 -0.49
N VAL A 350 -28.02 2.21 -0.55
CA VAL A 350 -27.11 1.70 0.50
C VAL A 350 -27.41 2.40 1.83
N GLU A 351 -27.64 3.70 1.79
CA GLU A 351 -28.02 4.48 2.97
C GLU A 351 -29.35 4.00 3.56
N GLN A 352 -30.42 4.01 2.78
CA GLN A 352 -31.79 3.80 3.28
C GLN A 352 -32.16 2.34 3.49
N LEU A 353 -31.63 1.42 2.69
CA LEU A 353 -32.02 0.00 2.72
C LEU A 353 -31.05 -0.86 3.51
N LEU A 354 -29.82 -0.41 3.76
CA LEU A 354 -28.80 -1.17 4.51
C LEU A 354 -28.35 -0.44 5.78
N LEU A 355 -27.82 0.78 5.66
CA LEU A 355 -27.20 1.48 6.78
C LEU A 355 -28.22 1.95 7.83
N GLU A 356 -29.25 2.71 7.43
CA GLU A 356 -30.25 3.24 8.36
C GLU A 356 -31.04 2.12 9.08
N PRO A 357 -31.50 1.05 8.41
CA PRO A 357 -32.11 -0.09 9.09
C PRO A 357 -31.19 -0.75 10.11
N LEU A 358 -29.89 -0.87 9.79
CA LEU A 358 -28.90 -1.39 10.73
C LEU A 358 -28.78 -0.51 11.97
N LEU A 359 -28.60 0.81 11.80
CA LEU A 359 -28.49 1.76 12.93
C LEU A 359 -29.77 1.76 13.79
N ASN A 360 -30.94 1.77 13.15
CA ASN A 360 -32.23 1.71 13.83
C ASN A 360 -32.39 0.40 14.64
N SER A 361 -31.94 -0.73 14.10
CA SER A 361 -31.95 -2.02 14.81
C SER A 361 -30.99 -2.04 16.02
N MET A 362 -29.94 -1.23 15.98
CA MET A 362 -29.05 -1.01 17.13
C MET A 362 -29.64 -0.06 18.18
N GLY A 363 -30.75 0.63 17.86
CA GLY A 363 -31.45 1.56 18.74
C GLY A 363 -31.03 3.02 18.55
N TRP A 364 -30.36 3.35 17.45
CA TRP A 364 -29.92 4.70 17.12
C TRP A 364 -30.77 5.31 16.02
N TYR A 365 -31.25 6.54 16.25
CA TYR A 365 -32.21 7.21 15.37
C TYR A 365 -31.68 8.56 14.88
N GLU A 366 -32.11 8.98 13.70
CA GLU A 366 -31.72 10.26 13.09
C GLU A 366 -32.16 11.45 13.96
N LYS A 367 -31.33 12.49 14.03
CA LYS A 367 -31.51 13.72 14.83
C LYS A 367 -31.54 13.50 16.34
N LYS A 368 -31.25 12.29 16.79
CA LYS A 368 -31.11 11.93 18.20
C LYS A 368 -29.73 11.35 18.48
N ASP A 369 -29.40 10.27 17.78
CA ASP A 369 -28.15 9.53 17.98
C ASP A 369 -27.19 9.76 16.82
N PHE A 370 -27.71 9.86 15.58
CA PHE A 370 -26.92 10.26 14.40
C PHE A 370 -27.57 11.40 13.63
N ILE A 371 -26.78 12.07 12.79
CA ILE A 371 -27.27 13.10 11.86
C ILE A 371 -26.66 12.89 10.47
N ARG A 372 -27.46 13.13 9.44
CA ARG A 372 -27.00 13.17 8.05
C ARG A 372 -26.35 14.52 7.75
N GLN A 373 -25.29 14.53 6.95
CA GLN A 373 -24.68 15.77 6.44
C GLN A 373 -24.33 16.77 7.56
N LEU A 374 -23.61 16.31 8.59
CA LEU A 374 -23.12 17.19 9.66
C LEU A 374 -22.19 18.26 9.03
N PRO A 375 -22.48 19.57 9.18
CA PRO A 375 -21.60 20.61 8.68
C PRO A 375 -20.34 20.73 9.54
N ILE A 376 -19.17 20.58 8.92
CA ILE A 376 -17.86 20.65 9.59
C ILE A 376 -17.13 21.90 9.09
N GLN A 377 -16.61 22.71 10.01
CA GLN A 377 -15.86 23.92 9.66
C GLN A 377 -14.41 23.56 9.28
N ALA A 378 -14.11 23.60 7.98
CA ALA A 378 -12.79 23.30 7.43
C ALA A 378 -12.05 24.60 7.06
N GLY A 379 -11.78 25.44 8.07
CA GLY A 379 -11.14 26.75 7.89
C GLY A 379 -12.12 27.90 7.64
N ARG A 380 -11.60 29.07 7.23
CA ARG A 380 -12.40 30.30 7.19
C ARG A 380 -13.40 30.28 6.03
N GLY A 381 -14.69 30.14 6.36
CA GLY A 381 -15.79 30.23 5.40
C GLY A 381 -16.00 28.98 4.53
N HIS A 382 -15.28 27.89 4.81
CA HIS A 382 -15.42 26.62 4.10
C HIS A 382 -16.07 25.58 5.00
N ARG A 383 -17.10 24.90 4.48
CA ARG A 383 -17.80 23.82 5.17
C ARG A 383 -17.77 22.56 4.31
N VAL A 384 -17.47 21.46 4.96
CA VAL A 384 -17.55 20.11 4.40
C VAL A 384 -18.64 19.33 5.14
N PHE A 385 -19.17 18.29 4.51
CA PHE A 385 -20.31 17.53 5.03
C PHE A 385 -19.97 16.05 5.00
N SER A 386 -20.06 15.39 6.14
CA SER A 386 -19.97 13.93 6.24
C SER A 386 -21.33 13.30 5.98
N ASP A 387 -21.40 12.14 5.32
CA ASP A 387 -22.69 11.50 5.04
C ASP A 387 -23.48 11.23 6.32
N TYR A 388 -22.87 10.55 7.30
CA TYR A 388 -23.46 10.35 8.62
C TYR A 388 -22.44 10.58 9.75
N ALA A 389 -22.89 11.22 10.82
CA ALA A 389 -22.15 11.40 12.07
C ALA A 389 -22.96 10.84 13.24
N LEU A 390 -22.43 9.87 13.96
CA LEU A 390 -23.08 9.18 15.08
C LEU A 390 -22.42 9.57 16.42
N HIS A 391 -23.26 9.71 17.44
CA HIS A 391 -22.94 10.31 18.75
C HIS A 391 -22.31 11.70 18.58
N TYR A 392 -23.04 12.57 17.88
CA TYR A 392 -22.57 13.88 17.48
C TYR A 392 -22.94 14.97 18.49
N ASP A 393 -22.13 16.03 18.51
CA ASP A 393 -22.47 17.34 19.06
C ASP A 393 -22.36 18.35 17.91
N ASN A 394 -23.43 19.08 17.64
CA ASN A 394 -23.50 20.07 16.57
C ASN A 394 -23.47 21.51 17.09
N LYS A 395 -22.95 21.71 18.31
CA LYS A 395 -22.64 23.04 18.83
C LYS A 395 -21.65 23.72 17.89
N ARG A 396 -22.04 24.91 17.43
CA ARG A 396 -21.26 25.70 16.48
C ARG A 396 -19.84 25.95 17.01
N ASP A 397 -18.85 25.73 16.15
CA ASP A 397 -17.41 25.89 16.43
C ASP A 397 -16.83 24.87 17.44
N GLU A 398 -17.64 23.91 17.90
CA GLU A 398 -17.25 22.81 18.79
C GLU A 398 -17.82 21.47 18.28
N GLU A 399 -18.00 21.34 16.95
CA GLU A 399 -18.62 20.16 16.37
C GLU A 399 -17.78 18.90 16.64
N LYS A 400 -18.42 17.84 17.12
CA LYS A 400 -17.79 16.56 17.39
C LYS A 400 -18.66 15.42 16.91
N ALA A 401 -18.02 14.31 16.54
CA ALA A 401 -18.72 13.07 16.29
C ALA A 401 -17.80 11.93 16.67
N LYS A 402 -18.36 10.92 17.32
CA LYS A 402 -17.58 9.77 17.75
C LYS A 402 -17.28 8.82 16.60
N VAL A 403 -18.31 8.55 15.79
CA VAL A 403 -18.24 7.68 14.62
C VAL A 403 -18.60 8.50 13.39
N LEU A 404 -17.74 8.43 12.39
CA LEU A 404 -18.00 8.97 11.06
C LEU A 404 -18.32 7.83 10.10
N ILE A 405 -19.38 7.97 9.30
CA ILE A 405 -19.73 6.99 8.27
C ILE A 405 -19.75 7.69 6.91
N GLU A 406 -19.04 7.11 5.94
CA GLU A 406 -19.03 7.51 4.54
C GLU A 406 -19.64 6.38 3.71
N ALA A 407 -20.68 6.70 2.95
CA ALA A 407 -21.40 5.73 2.13
C ALA A 407 -20.96 5.86 0.66
N LYS A 408 -20.85 4.72 -0.01
CA LYS A 408 -20.62 4.63 -1.46
C LYS A 408 -21.54 3.59 -2.08
N LEU A 409 -21.88 3.73 -3.36
CA LEU A 409 -22.63 2.66 -4.05
C LEU A 409 -21.85 1.34 -4.05
N HIS A 410 -20.59 1.37 -4.49
CA HIS A 410 -19.72 0.19 -4.57
C HIS A 410 -18.25 0.61 -4.70
N MET A 411 -17.42 0.27 -3.71
CA MET A 411 -15.97 0.47 -3.77
C MET A 411 -15.30 -0.72 -4.44
N LYS A 412 -15.10 -0.63 -5.76
CA LYS A 412 -14.75 -1.78 -6.62
C LYS A 412 -13.32 -2.27 -6.40
N ASN A 413 -12.41 -1.34 -6.15
CA ASN A 413 -10.96 -1.59 -6.07
C ASN A 413 -10.34 -0.89 -4.86
N ASN A 414 -9.06 -1.15 -4.60
CA ASN A 414 -8.35 -0.57 -3.45
C ASN A 414 -8.20 0.94 -3.55
N GLN A 415 -8.09 1.50 -4.76
CA GLN A 415 -8.00 2.94 -4.97
C GLN A 415 -9.27 3.66 -4.51
N GLU A 416 -10.45 3.15 -4.88
CA GLU A 416 -11.73 3.71 -4.45
C GLU A 416 -11.93 3.60 -2.92
N ILE A 417 -11.47 2.51 -2.30
CA ILE A 417 -11.46 2.36 -0.84
C ILE A 417 -10.52 3.38 -0.19
N GLU A 418 -9.33 3.58 -0.76
CA GLU A 418 -8.34 4.53 -0.26
C GLU A 418 -8.85 5.99 -0.37
N GLU A 419 -9.45 6.35 -1.50
CA GLU A 419 -10.06 7.67 -1.70
C GLU A 419 -11.17 7.93 -0.67
N ALA A 420 -12.07 6.96 -0.45
CA ALA A 420 -13.11 7.05 0.56
C ALA A 420 -12.53 7.12 1.98
N PHE A 421 -11.50 6.34 2.30
CA PHE A 421 -10.80 6.40 3.59
C PHE A 421 -10.16 7.76 3.82
N LEU A 422 -9.44 8.31 2.84
CA LEU A 422 -8.78 9.60 2.97
C LEU A 422 -9.79 10.74 3.16
N GLN A 423 -10.90 10.71 2.42
CA GLN A 423 -12.01 11.64 2.61
C GLN A 423 -12.58 11.54 4.03
N ALA A 424 -12.98 10.35 4.46
CA ALA A 424 -13.55 10.14 5.79
C ALA A 424 -12.56 10.50 6.91
N ARG A 425 -11.27 10.18 6.74
CA ARG A 425 -10.22 10.50 7.70
C ARG A 425 -10.04 12.00 7.88
N SER A 426 -10.09 12.77 6.79
CA SER A 426 -10.01 14.24 6.85
C SER A 426 -11.07 14.82 7.79
N TYR A 427 -12.32 14.36 7.64
CA TYR A 427 -13.44 14.78 8.46
C TYR A 427 -13.36 14.25 9.90
N ALA A 428 -12.98 12.98 10.06
CA ALA A 428 -12.81 12.33 11.37
C ALA A 428 -11.74 13.02 12.23
N CYS A 429 -10.66 13.53 11.61
CA CYS A 429 -9.65 14.32 12.29
C CYS A 429 -10.20 15.65 12.83
N LEU A 430 -11.07 16.32 12.07
CA LEU A 430 -11.69 17.59 12.50
C LEU A 430 -12.73 17.38 13.62
N LEU A 431 -13.46 16.27 13.58
CA LEU A 431 -14.53 15.95 14.52
C LEU A 431 -14.07 15.18 15.78
N GLU A 432 -12.75 14.99 15.93
CA GLU A 432 -12.14 14.17 16.98
C GLU A 432 -12.65 12.72 17.04
N SER A 433 -13.14 12.19 15.91
CA SER A 433 -13.73 10.85 15.85
C SER A 433 -12.73 9.76 16.19
N THR A 434 -13.24 8.69 16.79
CA THR A 434 -12.47 7.49 17.15
C THR A 434 -12.74 6.32 16.22
N ILE A 435 -13.77 6.40 15.37
CA ILE A 435 -14.14 5.35 14.42
C ILE A 435 -14.49 5.97 13.06
N ILE A 436 -13.99 5.35 12.00
CA ILE A 436 -14.44 5.56 10.62
C ILE A 436 -15.12 4.28 10.15
N VAL A 437 -16.29 4.41 9.54
CA VAL A 437 -16.98 3.34 8.84
C VAL A 437 -17.10 3.75 7.38
N LEU A 438 -16.53 2.97 6.48
CA LEU A 438 -16.89 3.04 5.06
C LEU A 438 -17.94 1.97 4.80
N CYS A 439 -19.03 2.29 4.12
CA CYS A 439 -19.99 1.27 3.73
C CYS A 439 -20.34 1.34 2.25
N ASP A 440 -20.59 0.18 1.67
CA ASP A 440 -21.10 0.06 0.32
C ASP A 440 -22.12 -1.09 0.20
N LYS A 441 -22.59 -1.37 -1.00
CA LYS A 441 -23.57 -2.45 -1.23
C LYS A 441 -23.09 -3.85 -0.82
N GLN A 442 -21.80 -4.08 -0.55
CA GLN A 442 -21.29 -5.39 -0.14
C GLN A 442 -21.03 -5.46 1.36
N CYS A 443 -20.55 -4.38 1.97
CA CYS A 443 -19.95 -4.47 3.30
C CYS A 443 -19.86 -3.13 4.05
N LEU A 444 -19.48 -3.24 5.32
CA LEU A 444 -18.91 -2.18 6.12
C LEU A 444 -17.42 -2.47 6.35
N ILE A 445 -16.59 -1.44 6.28
CA ILE A 445 -15.17 -1.45 6.62
C ILE A 445 -14.98 -0.49 7.79
N VAL A 446 -14.63 -1.05 8.95
CA VAL A 446 -14.53 -0.30 10.22
C VAL A 446 -13.06 -0.11 10.59
N TYR A 447 -12.66 1.14 10.72
CA TYR A 447 -11.34 1.57 11.17
C TYR A 447 -11.46 2.17 12.57
N GLU A 448 -10.65 1.68 13.50
CA GLU A 448 -10.57 2.20 14.87
C GLU A 448 -9.32 3.05 15.04
N LYS A 449 -9.50 4.23 15.62
CA LYS A 449 -8.41 5.13 15.97
C LYS A 449 -7.76 4.67 17.26
N LYS A 450 -6.45 4.51 17.21
CA LYS A 450 -5.61 4.45 18.41
C LYS A 450 -4.89 5.77 18.56
N ASP A 451 -3.62 5.81 18.21
CA ASP A 451 -2.87 7.06 18.05
C ASP A 451 -3.24 7.77 16.73
N SER A 452 -3.56 6.99 15.70
CA SER A 452 -4.09 7.45 14.41
C SER A 452 -5.02 6.40 13.78
N PHE A 453 -5.69 6.77 12.69
CA PHE A 453 -6.31 5.80 11.80
C PHE A 453 -5.22 5.18 10.91
N ASP A 454 -5.24 3.85 10.74
CA ASP A 454 -4.35 3.11 9.83
C ASP A 454 -5.20 2.43 8.75
N ARG A 455 -4.94 2.78 7.49
CA ARG A 455 -5.66 2.26 6.31
C ARG A 455 -5.54 0.74 6.11
N ASP A 456 -4.53 0.11 6.68
CA ASP A 456 -4.35 -1.35 6.64
C ASP A 456 -4.94 -2.04 7.86
N SER A 457 -5.43 -1.26 8.84
CA SER A 457 -5.99 -1.74 10.09
C SER A 457 -7.49 -1.54 10.16
N TYR A 458 -8.22 -2.47 9.57
CA TYR A 458 -9.68 -2.49 9.57
C TYR A 458 -10.25 -3.88 9.81
N LYS A 459 -11.50 -3.91 10.27
CA LYS A 459 -12.34 -5.10 10.21
C LYS A 459 -13.46 -4.91 9.21
N LYS A 460 -13.71 -5.95 8.42
CA LYS A 460 -14.77 -5.97 7.40
C LYS A 460 -15.95 -6.78 7.91
N TYR A 461 -17.15 -6.24 7.73
CA TYR A 461 -18.42 -6.89 8.05
C TYR A 461 -19.26 -6.95 6.77
N TYR A 462 -19.73 -8.13 6.40
CA TYR A 462 -20.65 -8.26 5.27
C TYR A 462 -22.09 -8.21 5.76
N TRP A 463 -22.98 -7.62 4.97
CA TRP A 463 -24.37 -7.37 5.41
C TRP A 463 -25.10 -8.64 5.86
N GLU A 464 -24.94 -9.75 5.14
CA GLU A 464 -25.51 -11.05 5.52
C GLU A 464 -24.94 -11.61 6.83
N GLU A 465 -23.67 -11.33 7.14
CA GLU A 465 -23.04 -11.82 8.38
C GLU A 465 -23.62 -11.13 9.63
N LEU A 466 -24.24 -9.95 9.48
CA LEU A 466 -24.88 -9.22 10.57
C LEU A 466 -26.21 -9.84 11.02
N GLU A 467 -26.71 -10.87 10.32
CA GLU A 467 -27.80 -11.72 10.83
C GLU A 467 -27.33 -12.58 12.02
N ASN A 468 -26.01 -12.81 12.17
CA ASN A 468 -25.44 -13.48 13.33
C ASN A 468 -25.43 -12.52 14.54
N PRO A 469 -26.10 -12.86 15.66
CA PRO A 469 -26.17 -11.99 16.84
C PRO A 469 -24.81 -11.62 17.44
N ASP A 470 -23.81 -12.51 17.37
CA ASP A 470 -22.49 -12.24 17.94
C ASP A 470 -21.74 -11.20 17.10
N ILE A 471 -21.78 -11.32 15.77
CA ILE A 471 -21.16 -10.37 14.84
C ILE A 471 -21.88 -9.02 14.92
N PHE A 472 -23.21 -9.04 14.97
CA PHE A 472 -24.02 -7.85 15.16
C PHE A 472 -23.66 -7.09 16.44
N ASN A 473 -23.61 -7.81 17.58
CA ASN A 473 -23.29 -7.21 18.87
C ASN A 473 -21.83 -6.71 18.93
N GLU A 474 -20.90 -7.41 18.28
CA GLU A 474 -19.51 -6.95 18.15
C GLU A 474 -19.44 -5.60 17.44
N LEU A 475 -20.09 -5.45 16.28
CA LEU A 475 -20.14 -4.19 15.55
C LEU A 475 -20.83 -3.09 16.39
N LYS A 476 -22.00 -3.39 16.97
CA LYS A 476 -22.74 -2.45 17.82
C LYS A 476 -21.87 -1.94 18.97
N ASN A 477 -21.14 -2.82 19.64
CA ASN A 477 -20.25 -2.44 20.73
C ASN A 477 -19.16 -1.48 20.27
N LYS A 478 -18.53 -1.74 19.11
CA LYS A 478 -17.52 -0.82 18.54
C LYS A 478 -18.10 0.56 18.34
N LEU A 479 -19.25 0.67 17.67
CA LEU A 479 -19.86 1.97 17.36
C LEU A 479 -20.31 2.74 18.62
N ASN A 480 -20.66 2.05 19.72
CA ASN A 480 -21.16 2.66 20.97
C ASN A 480 -20.09 3.29 21.90
N ILE A 481 -18.91 2.66 22.10
CA ILE A 481 -17.84 2.99 23.10
C ILE A 481 -17.57 4.46 23.45
#